data_AF-A0A259SS55-F1
#
_entry.id   AF-A0A259SS55-F1
#
_cell.length_a   1.000
_cell.length_b   1.000
_cell.length_c   1.000
_cell.angle_alpha   90.00
_cell.angle_beta   90.00
_cell.angle_gamma   90.00
#
_symmetry.space_group_name_H-M   'P 1'
#
loop_
_entity.id
_entity.type
_entity.pdbx_description
1 polymer ?
#
loop_
_entity_poly.entity_id
_entity_poly.type
_entity_poly.pdbx_seq_one_letter_code
_entity_poly.pdbx_strand_id
1 'polypeptide(L)'
;MARADGSALTPDAAAARPAVAGTPRDPHEASRAAVEAVWRIESARIVGTLARWTGDFSLAEDLAQQALAEALESWPRDGVPANPGGWLLTVG
;
A
#
# COMPACT_ATOMS: atom_id res chain seq x y z
N MET A 1 21.80 -36.00 51.39
CA MET A 1 20.45 -36.39 50.93
C MET A 1 19.91 -35.26 50.06
N ALA A 2 20.36 -35.24 48.81
CA ALA A 2 19.97 -34.28 47.79
C ALA A 2 18.89 -34.94 46.92
N ARG A 3 17.72 -34.31 46.81
CA ARG A 3 16.77 -34.61 45.74
C ARG A 3 16.66 -33.37 44.86
N ALA A 4 17.19 -33.52 43.65
CA ALA A 4 17.02 -32.60 42.55
C ALA A 4 15.56 -32.68 42.08
N ASP A 5 14.87 -31.54 42.06
CA ASP A 5 13.61 -31.40 41.34
C ASP A 5 13.95 -31.07 39.89
N GLY A 6 13.97 -32.11 39.06
CA GLY A 6 14.05 -32.01 37.61
C GLY A 6 12.64 -32.17 37.05
N SER A 7 11.85 -31.11 37.11
CA SER A 7 10.59 -31.05 36.36
C SER A 7 10.84 -30.32 35.05
N ALA A 8 10.89 -31.12 33.99
CA ALA A 8 11.12 -30.69 32.63
C ALA A 8 10.03 -29.70 32.21
N LEU A 9 10.42 -28.43 32.07
CA LEU A 9 9.72 -27.48 31.23
C LEU A 9 9.87 -27.98 29.79
N THR A 10 8.92 -28.77 29.32
CA THR A 10 8.67 -28.87 27.89
C THR A 10 7.92 -27.59 27.52
N PRO A 11 8.54 -26.62 26.80
CA PRO A 11 7.71 -25.75 26.01
C PRO A 11 7.05 -26.65 24.98
N ASP A 12 5.74 -26.83 25.12
CA ASP A 12 4.87 -27.09 23.98
C ASP A 12 5.27 -26.04 22.97
N ALA A 13 6.02 -26.47 21.96
CA ALA A 13 6.12 -25.78 20.70
C ALA A 13 4.71 -25.85 20.11
N ALA A 14 3.82 -25.03 20.67
CA ALA A 14 2.75 -24.38 19.97
C ALA A 14 3.43 -23.79 18.75
N ALA A 15 3.48 -24.62 17.71
CA ALA A 15 3.82 -24.24 16.37
C ALA A 15 3.04 -22.96 16.15
N ALA A 16 3.79 -21.87 16.16
CA ALA A 16 3.30 -20.56 15.87
C ALA A 16 2.56 -20.72 14.56
N ARG A 17 1.23 -20.79 14.65
CA ARG A 17 0.36 -20.75 13.50
C ARG A 17 0.86 -19.52 12.75
N PRO A 18 1.24 -19.62 11.46
CA PRO A 18 1.60 -18.44 10.72
C PRO A 18 0.44 -17.47 10.91
N ALA A 19 0.72 -16.33 11.54
CA ALA A 19 -0.25 -15.29 11.75
C ALA A 19 -0.88 -15.06 10.38
N VAL A 20 -2.17 -15.37 10.28
CA VAL A 20 -2.96 -15.09 9.09
C VAL A 20 -2.63 -13.66 8.72
N ALA A 21 -2.12 -13.44 7.51
CA ALA A 21 -1.77 -12.12 7.03
C ALA A 21 -2.97 -11.22 7.30
N GLY A 22 -2.82 -10.34 8.29
CA GLY A 22 -3.93 -9.60 8.84
C GLY A 22 -4.53 -8.76 7.72
N THR A 23 -5.85 -8.72 7.66
CA THR A 23 -6.56 -7.59 7.03
C THR A 23 -5.81 -6.31 7.42
N PRO A 24 -5.43 -5.44 6.46
CA PRO A 24 -4.57 -4.30 6.75
C PRO A 24 -5.18 -3.54 7.93
N ARG A 25 -4.43 -3.55 9.04
CA ARG A 25 -4.96 -3.12 10.34
C ARG A 25 -5.08 -1.60 10.40
N ASP A 26 -4.33 -0.94 9.52
CA ASP A 26 -4.25 0.50 9.37
C ASP A 26 -4.72 0.92 7.97
N PRO A 27 -5.73 1.81 7.85
CA PRO A 27 -6.23 2.26 6.54
C PRO A 27 -5.16 2.98 5.71
N HIS A 28 -4.17 3.60 6.37
CA HIS A 28 -3.02 4.20 5.70
C HIS A 28 -2.10 3.17 5.03
N GLU A 29 -1.92 1.99 5.64
CA GLU A 29 -1.13 0.91 5.05
C GLU A 29 -1.87 0.30 3.85
N ALA A 30 -3.18 0.06 3.99
CA ALA A 30 -4.03 -0.40 2.89
C ALA A 30 -3.99 0.57 1.70
N SER A 31 -4.08 1.86 1.97
CA SER A 31 -4.02 2.91 0.97
C SER A 31 -2.67 2.95 0.27
N ARG A 32 -1.54 2.88 1.01
CA ARG A 32 -0.20 2.83 0.41
C ARG A 32 -0.04 1.63 -0.50
N ALA A 33 -0.46 0.44 -0.04
CA ALA A 33 -0.41 -0.77 -0.86
C ALA A 33 -1.27 -0.65 -2.13
N ALA A 34 -2.44 -0.01 -2.05
CA ALA A 34 -3.29 0.25 -3.21
C ALA A 34 -2.64 1.23 -4.20
N VAL A 35 -2.09 2.34 -3.70
CA VAL A 35 -1.35 3.32 -4.52
C VAL A 35 -0.17 2.66 -5.23
N GLU A 36 0.64 1.89 -4.50
CA GLU A 36 1.78 1.17 -5.06
C GLU A 36 1.37 0.15 -6.12
N ALA A 37 0.29 -0.60 -5.88
CA ALA A 37 -0.23 -1.57 -6.83
C ALA A 37 -0.71 -0.89 -8.12
N VAL A 38 -1.48 0.20 -8.00
CA VAL A 38 -1.94 0.99 -9.14
C VAL A 38 -0.75 1.58 -9.90
N TRP A 39 0.19 2.20 -9.20
CA TRP A 39 1.35 2.83 -9.83
C TRP A 39 2.22 1.83 -10.58
N ARG A 40 2.45 0.64 -10.01
CA ARG A 40 3.21 -0.43 -10.68
C ARG A 40 2.56 -0.88 -11.99
N ILE A 41 1.24 -0.81 -12.11
CA ILE A 41 0.49 -1.28 -13.29
C ILE A 41 0.28 -0.14 -14.31
N GLU A 42 -0.04 1.07 -13.84
CA GLU A 42 -0.57 2.14 -14.68
C GLU A 42 0.38 3.34 -14.85
N SER A 43 1.52 3.41 -14.15
CA SER A 43 2.45 4.56 -14.18
C SER A 43 2.78 5.05 -15.59
N ALA A 44 3.27 4.18 -16.47
CA ALA A 44 3.64 4.53 -17.83
C ALA A 44 2.44 5.07 -18.64
N ARG A 45 1.24 4.53 -18.41
CA ARG A 45 0.02 5.02 -19.07
C ARG A 45 -0.39 6.39 -18.53
N ILE A 46 -0.35 6.58 -17.22
CA ILE A 46 -0.74 7.84 -16.56
C ILE A 46 0.19 8.96 -17.03
N VAL A 47 1.49 8.80 -16.84
CA VAL A 47 2.49 9.81 -17.24
C VAL A 47 2.46 10.03 -18.75
N GLY A 48 2.35 8.98 -19.57
CA GLY A 48 2.26 9.12 -21.02
C GLY A 48 1.01 9.85 -21.50
N THR A 49 -0.12 9.67 -20.80
CA THR A 49 -1.38 10.38 -21.11
C THR A 49 -1.27 11.85 -20.73
N LEU A 50 -0.76 12.15 -19.53
CA LEU A 50 -0.54 13.51 -19.06
C LEU A 50 0.46 14.25 -19.97
N ALA A 51 1.59 13.63 -20.32
CA ALA A 51 2.59 14.22 -21.21
C ALA A 51 2.03 14.53 -22.60
N ARG A 52 1.10 13.69 -23.10
CA ARG A 52 0.41 13.95 -24.37
C ARG A 52 -0.54 15.15 -24.27
N TRP A 53 -1.16 15.37 -23.12
CA TRP A 53 -2.08 16.48 -22.90
C TRP A 53 -1.37 17.80 -22.61
N THR A 54 -0.31 17.77 -21.80
CA THR A 54 0.48 18.95 -21.43
C THR A 54 1.47 19.36 -22.52
N GLY A 55 1.91 18.40 -23.35
CA GLY A 55 3.05 18.59 -24.26
C GLY A 55 4.40 18.69 -23.53
N ASP A 56 4.42 18.42 -22.23
CA ASP A 56 5.58 18.56 -21.35
C ASP A 56 5.66 17.37 -20.40
N PHE A 57 6.73 16.59 -20.51
CA PHE A 57 6.96 15.41 -19.70
C PHE A 57 7.28 15.73 -18.24
N SER A 58 8.07 16.78 -17.99
CA SER A 58 8.41 17.18 -16.62
C SER A 58 7.17 17.64 -15.87
N LEU A 59 6.33 18.45 -16.50
CA LEU A 59 5.04 18.85 -15.91
C LEU A 59 4.12 17.64 -15.69
N ALA A 60 4.14 16.64 -16.59
CA ALA A 60 3.35 15.44 -16.43
C ALA A 60 3.79 14.58 -15.25
N GLU A 61 5.09 14.48 -14.98
CA GLU A 61 5.61 13.79 -13.79
C GLU A 61 5.22 14.52 -12.51
N ASP A 62 5.32 15.85 -12.50
CA ASP A 62 4.92 16.68 -11.35
C ASP A 62 3.43 16.47 -11.03
N LEU A 63 2.56 16.53 -12.04
CA LEU A 63 1.13 16.28 -11.89
C LEU A 63 0.83 14.86 -11.38
N ALA A 64 1.52 13.85 -11.92
CA ALA A 64 1.36 12.48 -11.46
C ALA A 64 1.78 12.32 -9.99
N GLN A 65 2.86 12.98 -9.57
CA GLN A 65 3.31 12.98 -8.18
C GLN A 65 2.33 13.69 -7.25
N GLN A 66 1.74 14.81 -7.68
CA GLN A 66 0.70 15.51 -6.91
C GLN A 66 -0.54 14.62 -6.73
N ALA A 67 -1.01 13.97 -7.79
CA ALA A 67 -2.15 13.06 -7.72
C ALA A 67 -1.88 11.87 -6.77
N LEU A 68 -0.67 11.31 -6.79
CA LEU A 68 -0.27 10.25 -5.85
C LEU A 68 -0.23 10.74 -4.40
N ALA A 69 0.25 11.96 -4.16
CA ALA A 69 0.24 12.55 -2.82
C ALA A 69 -1.20 12.72 -2.31
N GLU A 70 -2.10 13.24 -3.15
CA GLU A 70 -3.50 13.41 -2.78
C GLU A 70 -4.22 12.08 -2.56
N ALA A 71 -3.88 11.04 -3.32
CA ALA A 71 -4.39 9.68 -3.07
C ALA A 71 -3.99 9.17 -1.68
N LEU A 72 -2.73 9.37 -1.28
CA LEU A 72 -2.22 8.95 0.03
C LEU A 72 -2.86 9.71 1.21
N GLU A 73 -3.36 10.92 0.97
CA GLU A 73 -4.05 11.74 1.97
C GLU A 73 -5.55 11.46 2.05
N SER A 74 -6.20 11.17 0.92
CA SER A 74 -7.65 11.03 0.80
C SER A 74 -8.12 9.58 0.98
N TRP A 75 -7.49 8.61 0.31
CA TRP A 75 -7.97 7.23 0.29
C TRP A 75 -7.97 6.52 1.66
N PRO A 76 -7.09 6.84 2.64
CA PRO A 76 -7.24 6.27 3.99
C PRO A 76 -8.55 6.65 4.67
N ARG A 77 -9.10 7.83 4.35
CA ARG A 77 -10.36 8.34 4.91
C ARG A 77 -11.56 7.95 4.05
N ASP A 78 -11.43 8.13 2.75
CA ASP A 78 -12.54 8.11 1.79
C ASP A 78 -12.63 6.75 1.05
N GLY A 79 -11.62 5.89 1.22
CA GLY A 79 -11.48 4.62 0.52
C GLY A 79 -10.83 4.77 -0.85
N VAL A 80 -10.36 3.63 -1.41
CA VAL A 80 -9.81 3.58 -2.76
C VAL A 80 -10.96 3.70 -3.78
N PRO A 81 -10.91 4.64 -4.73
CA PRO A 81 -11.96 4.78 -5.73
C PRO A 81 -12.04 3.56 -6.66
N ALA A 82 -13.22 3.32 -7.24
CA ALA A 82 -13.45 2.16 -8.11
C ALA A 82 -12.59 2.14 -9.38
N ASN A 83 -12.14 3.31 -9.86
CA ASN A 83 -11.17 3.44 -10.93
C ASN A 83 -9.99 4.35 -10.49
N PRO A 84 -8.97 3.78 -9.83
CA PRO A 84 -7.84 4.56 -9.33
C PRO A 84 -7.03 5.24 -10.44
N GLY A 85 -6.78 4.54 -11.55
CA GLY A 85 -6.02 5.10 -12.68
C GLY A 85 -6.73 6.27 -13.35
N GLY A 86 -8.05 6.17 -13.52
CA GLY A 86 -8.88 7.28 -14.00
C GLY A 86 -8.90 8.46 -13.02
N TRP A 87 -9.00 8.18 -11.72
CA TRP A 87 -8.97 9.21 -10.69
C TRP A 87 -7.64 9.98 -10.69
N LEU A 88 -6.50 9.28 -10.80
CA LEU A 88 -5.16 9.89 -10.87
C LEU A 88 -4.95 10.77 -12.11
N LEU A 89 -5.74 10.60 -13.17
CA LEU A 89 -5.72 11.48 -14.35
C LEU A 89 -6.61 12.72 -14.21
N THR A 90 -7.54 12.71 -13.25
CA THR A 90 -8.50 13.80 -13.03
C THR A 90 -8.14 14.69 -11.85
N VAL A 91 -7.25 14.22 -10.97
CA VAL A 91 -6.80 14.94 -9.79
C VAL A 91 -5.57 15.74 -10.18
N GLY A 92 -5.77 17.05 -10.33
CA GLY A 92 -4.81 18.06 -10.79
C GLY A 92 -5.51 19.38 -11.02
#